data_AF-A0A7V8X121-F1
#
_entry.id   AF-A0A7V8X121-F1
#
_cell.length_a   1.000
_cell.length_b   1.000
_cell.length_c   1.000
_cell.angle_alpha   90.00
_cell.angle_beta   90.00
_cell.angle_gamma   90.00
#
_symmetry.space_group_name_H-M   'P 1'
#
loop_
_entity.id
_entity.type
_entity.pdbx_description
1 polymer ?
#
loop_
_entity_poly.entity_id
_entity_poly.type
_entity_poly.pdbx_seq_one_letter_code
_entity_poly.pdbx_strand_id
1 'polypeptide(L)'
;MNDGILSGPIDLDGPRRAPAAPLPRVAATPGLVIVQRATKAPLRVRSLAGAVLLVEDRRGVARKVRNEPGAFSVDGRAVELVPTAAV
;
A
#
# COMPACT_ATOMS: atom_id res chain seq x y z
N MET A 1 -14.11 47.03 -17.31
CA MET A 1 -14.55 47.03 -15.89
C MET A 1 -14.97 45.61 -15.56
N ASN A 2 -14.34 45.02 -14.54
CA ASN A 2 -14.41 43.60 -14.21
C ASN A 2 -15.84 43.10 -13.95
N ASP A 3 -16.24 42.06 -14.69
CA ASP A 3 -17.33 41.17 -14.30
C ASP A 3 -16.91 40.38 -13.07
N GLY A 4 -17.48 40.77 -11.92
CA GLY A 4 -17.36 40.04 -10.67
C GLY A 4 -18.14 38.72 -10.77
N ILE A 5 -17.42 37.63 -11.02
CA ILE A 5 -18.00 36.29 -10.85
C ILE A 5 -18.17 36.07 -9.35
N LEU A 6 -19.44 36.02 -8.94
CA LEU A 6 -19.91 35.48 -7.68
C LEU A 6 -19.55 33.99 -7.63
N SER A 7 -18.30 33.68 -7.28
CA SER A 7 -17.93 32.37 -6.78
C SER A 7 -18.71 32.18 -5.48
N GLY A 8 -19.81 31.43 -5.55
CA GLY A 8 -20.54 30.97 -4.38
C GLY A 8 -19.56 30.29 -3.40
N PRO A 9 -19.90 30.23 -2.11
CA PRO A 9 -19.07 29.55 -1.13
C PRO A 9 -18.76 28.15 -1.64
N ILE A 10 -17.46 27.81 -1.69
CA ILE A 10 -17.02 26.44 -1.96
C ILE A 10 -17.67 25.60 -0.87
N ASP A 11 -18.64 24.79 -1.26
CA ASP A 11 -19.30 23.84 -0.39
C ASP A 11 -18.24 22.82 0.05
N LEU A 12 -17.71 23.03 1.25
CA LEU A 12 -16.71 22.17 1.90
C LEU A 12 -17.38 20.93 2.53
N ASP A 13 -18.71 20.78 2.42
CA ASP A 13 -19.46 19.60 2.85
C ASP A 13 -19.69 18.60 1.72
N GLY A 14 -18.68 18.41 0.87
CA GLY A 14 -18.61 17.20 0.05
C GLY A 14 -18.68 15.97 0.97
N PRO A 15 -19.42 14.89 0.59
CA PRO A 15 -19.64 13.74 1.45
C PRO A 15 -18.30 13.26 1.99
N ARG A 16 -18.09 13.45 3.30
CA ARG A 16 -16.88 13.08 4.03
C ARG A 16 -16.53 11.68 3.56
N ARG A 17 -15.49 11.54 2.71
CA ARG A 17 -15.09 10.26 2.11
C ARG A 17 -15.09 9.26 3.25
N ALA A 18 -16.03 8.32 3.24
CA ALA A 18 -16.07 7.30 4.27
C ALA A 18 -14.65 6.74 4.38
N PRO A 19 -14.09 6.61 5.60
CA PRO A 19 -12.74 6.10 5.75
C PRO A 19 -12.64 4.82 4.92
N ALA A 20 -11.67 4.80 4.00
CA ALA A 20 -11.49 3.65 3.12
C ALA A 20 -11.48 2.40 4.00
N ALA A 21 -12.30 1.41 3.63
CA ALA A 21 -12.40 0.18 4.40
C ALA A 21 -10.99 -0.35 4.71
N PRO A 22 -10.73 -0.82 5.94
CA PRO A 22 -9.40 -1.26 6.32
C PRO A 22 -8.91 -2.35 5.37
N LEU A 23 -7.65 -2.24 4.95
CA LEU A 23 -7.04 -3.25 4.10
C LEU A 23 -6.94 -4.56 4.87
N PRO A 24 -7.13 -5.71 4.20
CA PRO A 24 -6.84 -6.99 4.82
C PRO A 24 -5.37 -7.03 5.24
N ARG A 25 -5.14 -7.44 6.49
CA ARG A 25 -3.81 -7.59 7.06
C ARG A 25 -3.27 -8.96 6.74
N VAL A 26 -2.06 -9.02 6.19
CA VAL A 26 -1.40 -10.27 5.82
C VAL A 26 -0.03 -10.31 6.48
N ALA A 27 0.29 -11.42 7.16
CA ALA A 27 1.60 -11.62 7.77
C ALA A 27 2.69 -11.65 6.68
N ALA A 28 3.75 -10.89 6.87
CA ALA A 28 4.92 -10.85 5.99
C ALA A 28 5.80 -12.08 6.22
N THR A 29 5.27 -13.26 5.92
CA THR A 29 5.96 -14.54 6.09
C THR A 29 7.06 -14.69 5.05
N PRO A 30 8.28 -15.11 5.42
CA PRO A 30 9.33 -15.42 4.46
C PRO A 30 8.83 -16.41 3.42
N GLY A 31 9.04 -16.08 2.15
CA GLY A 31 8.58 -16.87 1.02
C GLY A 31 7.23 -16.44 0.42
N LEU A 32 6.44 -15.61 1.11
CA LEU A 32 5.19 -15.06 0.58
C LEU A 32 5.45 -14.28 -0.71
N VAL A 33 4.67 -14.56 -1.76
CA VAL A 33 4.73 -13.81 -3.01
C VAL A 33 3.74 -12.64 -2.93
N ILE A 34 4.25 -11.45 -3.19
CA ILE A 34 3.48 -10.21 -3.24
C ILE A 34 3.72 -9.53 -4.59
N VAL A 35 2.82 -8.64 -4.99
CA VAL A 35 3.00 -7.79 -6.16
C VAL A 35 3.08 -6.34 -5.73
N GLN A 36 4.15 -5.64 -6.10
CA GLN A 36 4.23 -4.19 -5.92
C GLN A 36 3.28 -3.52 -6.92
N ARG A 37 2.26 -2.80 -6.43
CA ARG A 37 1.17 -2.32 -7.30
C ARG A 37 1.61 -1.22 -8.27
N ALA A 38 2.61 -0.42 -7.90
CA ALA A 38 3.16 0.65 -8.74
C ALA A 38 3.89 0.12 -9.97
N THR A 39 4.63 -0.99 -9.82
CA THR A 39 5.47 -1.56 -10.88
C THR A 39 4.90 -2.84 -11.49
N LYS A 40 3.85 -3.41 -10.87
CA LYS A 40 3.32 -4.74 -11.15
C LYS A 40 4.37 -5.85 -11.03
N ALA A 41 5.48 -5.58 -10.34
CA ALA A 41 6.56 -6.54 -10.18
C ALA A 41 6.22 -7.56 -9.09
N PRO A 42 6.31 -8.87 -9.36
CA PRO A 42 6.26 -9.88 -8.32
C PRO A 42 7.54 -9.83 -7.49
N LEU A 43 7.38 -9.93 -6.18
CA LEU A 43 8.42 -9.87 -5.17
C LEU A 43 8.16 -10.97 -4.15
N ARG A 44 9.22 -11.59 -3.64
CA ARG A 44 9.14 -12.60 -2.59
C ARG A 44 9.58 -12.00 -1.27
N VAL A 45 8.73 -12.07 -0.25
CA VAL A 45 9.05 -11.56 1.08
C VAL A 45 10.20 -12.36 1.68
N ARG A 46 11.19 -11.67 2.23
CA ARG A 46 12.27 -12.25 3.03
C ARG A 46 12.07 -11.95 4.51
N SER A 47 11.74 -10.70 4.85
CA SER A 47 11.41 -10.29 6.22
C SER A 47 10.74 -8.91 6.23
N LEU A 48 10.09 -8.57 7.35
CA LEU A 48 9.55 -7.23 7.61
C LEU A 48 10.05 -6.75 8.97
N ALA A 49 10.66 -5.57 9.00
CA ALA A 49 11.13 -4.91 10.22
C ALA A 49 10.60 -3.47 10.24
N GLY A 50 9.63 -3.20 11.12
CA GLY A 50 8.92 -1.92 11.15
C GLY A 50 8.28 -1.60 9.80
N ALA A 51 8.66 -0.48 9.19
CA ALA A 51 8.17 -0.05 7.86
C ALA A 51 9.05 -0.52 6.68
N VAL A 52 10.10 -1.30 6.94
CA VAL A 52 11.04 -1.76 5.90
C VAL A 52 10.79 -3.24 5.60
N LEU A 53 10.39 -3.51 4.37
CA LEU A 53 10.19 -4.85 3.84
C LEU A 53 11.42 -5.27 3.04
N LEU A 54 12.07 -6.35 3.45
CA LEU A 54 13.10 -7.01 2.65
C LEU A 54 12.41 -8.00 1.72
N VAL A 55 12.64 -7.83 0.43
CA VAL A 55 12.07 -8.67 -0.62
C VAL A 55 13.16 -9.17 -1.54
N GLU A 56 12.82 -10.17 -2.34
CA GLU A 56 13.61 -10.67 -3.45
C GLU A 56 12.82 -10.50 -4.75
N ASP A 57 13.47 -9.96 -5.78
CA ASP A 57 12.86 -9.87 -7.10
C ASP A 57 12.95 -11.19 -7.89
N ARG A 58 12.31 -11.24 -9.06
CA ARG A 58 12.34 -12.41 -9.95
C ARG A 58 13.74 -12.87 -10.40
N ARG A 59 14.78 -12.04 -10.23
CA ARG A 59 16.16 -12.37 -10.57
C ARG A 59 16.95 -12.88 -9.35
N GLY A 60 16.30 -13.05 -8.20
CA GLY A 60 16.95 -13.44 -6.96
C GLY A 60 17.66 -12.28 -6.25
N VAL A 61 17.44 -11.03 -6.67
CA VAL A 61 18.13 -9.87 -6.06
C VAL A 61 17.32 -9.36 -4.87
N ALA A 62 17.97 -9.31 -3.71
CA ALA A 62 17.40 -8.76 -2.49
C ALA A 62 17.28 -7.22 -2.57
N ARG A 63 16.12 -6.68 -2.19
CA ARG A 63 15.82 -5.25 -2.19
C ARG A 63 15.11 -4.86 -0.90
N LYS A 64 15.43 -3.66 -0.41
CA LYS A 64 14.67 -3.02 0.67
C LYS A 64 13.62 -2.12 0.04
N VAL A 65 12.36 -2.30 0.42
CA VAL A 65 11.24 -1.46 -0.02
C VAL A 65 10.44 -1.00 1.19
N ARG A 66 9.71 0.11 1.02
CA ARG A 66 8.85 0.63 2.08
C ARG A 66 7.53 -0.13 2.12
N ASN A 67 7.11 -0.52 3.31
CA ASN A 67 5.81 -1.12 3.57
C ASN A 67 4.72 -0.06 3.75
N GLU A 68 4.26 0.53 2.65
CA GLU A 68 3.17 1.50 2.69
C GLU A 68 1.80 0.78 2.57
N PRO A 69 0.77 1.22 3.32
CA PRO A 69 -0.56 0.61 3.24
C PRO A 69 -1.09 0.55 1.81
N GLY A 70 -1.38 -0.66 1.33
CA GLY A 70 -1.94 -0.87 0.00
C GLY A 70 -0.94 -0.70 -1.15
N ALA A 71 0.36 -0.55 -0.87
CA ALA A 71 1.41 -0.56 -1.91
C ALA A 71 1.62 -1.96 -2.52
N PHE A 72 1.22 -3.00 -1.79
CA PHE A 72 1.35 -4.40 -2.19
C PHE A 72 -0.01 -5.07 -2.33
N SER A 73 -0.04 -6.10 -3.17
CA SER A 73 -1.18 -7.00 -3.28
C SER A 73 -0.77 -8.46 -3.18
N VAL A 74 -1.65 -9.26 -2.58
CA VAL A 74 -1.61 -10.73 -2.57
C VAL A 74 -2.85 -11.19 -3.33
N ASP A 75 -2.66 -12.10 -4.29
CA ASP A 75 -3.74 -12.62 -5.14
C ASP A 75 -4.60 -11.51 -5.81
N GLY A 76 -3.94 -10.43 -6.22
CA GLY A 76 -4.59 -9.27 -6.85
C GLY A 76 -5.34 -8.33 -5.90
N ARG A 77 -5.44 -8.66 -4.60
CA ARG A 77 -6.07 -7.80 -3.59
C ARG A 77 -5.04 -6.96 -2.87
N ALA A 78 -5.29 -5.65 -2.73
CA ALA A 78 -4.42 -4.77 -1.95
C ALA A 78 -4.43 -5.17 -0.46
N VAL A 79 -3.26 -5.21 0.16
CA VAL A 79 -3.10 -5.65 1.56
C VAL A 79 -2.24 -4.68 2.37
N GLU A 80 -2.34 -4.78 3.68
CA GLU A 80 -1.37 -4.22 4.62
C GLU A 80 -0.50 -5.38 5.13
N LEU A 81 0.81 -5.33 4.87
CA LEU A 81 1.72 -6.35 5.39
C LEU A 81 2.02 -6.05 6.85
N VAL A 82 1.87 -7.05 7.71
CA VAL A 82 2.17 -6.95 9.15
C VAL A 82 3.32 -7.89 9.52
N PRO A 83 4.08 -7.60 10.59
CA PRO A 83 5.12 -8.52 11.06
C PRO A 83 4.53 -9.93 11.25
N THR A 84 5.30 -10.96 10.88
CA THR A 84 4.95 -12.32 11.29
C THR A 84 4.99 -12.34 12.81
N ALA A 85 3.88 -12.70 13.46
CA ALA A 85 3.89 -12.90 14.90
C ALA A 85 4.97 -13.94 15.20
N ALA A 86 5.94 -13.57 16.05
CA ALA A 86 6.91 -14.52 16.54
C ALA A 86 6.12 -15.60 17.29
N VAL A 87 6.12 -16.83 16.76
CA VAL A 87 5.66 -18.02 17.49
C VAL A 87 6.78 -18.46 18.41
#